data_AF-A0AB73S0J6-F1
#
_entry.id   AF-A0AB73S0J6-F1
#
_cell.length_a   1.000
_cell.length_b   1.000
_cell.length_c   1.000
_cell.angle_alpha   90.00
_cell.angle_beta   90.00
_cell.angle_gamma   90.00
#
_symmetry.space_group_name_H-M   'P 1'
#
loop_
_entity.id
_entity.type
_entity.pdbx_description
1 polymer ?
#
loop_
_entity_poly.entity_id
_entity_poly.type
_entity_poly.pdbx_seq_one_letter_code
_entity_poly.pdbx_strand_id
1 'polypeptide(L)'
;MSQDIEKQINQVNQKLRSVFEEQDRNQSAIQAQEQAEADFYECRSRNRLLFDRILGTWHGDREMSQFFMNTYQDAQHIERKVTFELENKKETLLKERRDLNDLENALSYQQQQLAREVNA
;
A
#
# COMPACT_ATOMS: atom_id res chain seq x y z
N MET A 1 20.56 24.65 -31.89
CA MET A 1 19.50 24.15 -30.99
C MET A 1 18.34 25.12 -31.04
N SER A 2 17.12 24.67 -31.36
CA SER A 2 15.94 25.54 -31.33
C SER A 2 15.58 25.83 -29.86
N GLN A 3 15.37 27.11 -29.52
CA GLN A 3 14.93 27.52 -28.17
C GLN A 3 13.64 26.83 -27.74
N ASP A 4 12.84 26.35 -28.70
CA ASP A 4 11.61 25.59 -28.43
C ASP A 4 11.90 24.18 -27.91
N ILE A 5 12.82 23.45 -28.55
CA ILE A 5 13.18 22.08 -28.15
C ILE A 5 13.84 22.08 -26.76
N GLU A 6 14.68 23.08 -26.48
CA GLU A 6 15.29 23.24 -25.15
C GLU A 6 14.23 23.47 -24.04
N LYS A 7 13.19 24.27 -24.31
CA LYS A 7 12.07 24.45 -23.40
C LYS A 7 11.30 23.14 -23.19
N GLN A 8 11.05 22.38 -24.25
CA GLN A 8 10.35 21.09 -24.15
C GLN A 8 11.15 20.06 -23.33
N ILE A 9 12.47 19.95 -23.54
CA ILE A 9 13.35 19.08 -22.75
C ILE A 9 13.30 19.47 -21.27
N ASN A 10 13.39 20.76 -20.96
CA ASN A 10 13.32 21.24 -19.58
C ASN A 10 11.98 20.91 -18.90
N GLN A 11 10.86 21.01 -19.63
CA GLN A 11 9.54 20.62 -19.13
C GLN A 11 9.46 19.11 -18.85
N VAL A 12 9.97 18.27 -19.75
CA VAL A 12 10.01 16.81 -19.56
C VAL A 12 10.88 16.44 -18.35
N ASN A 13 12.04 17.07 -18.21
CA ASN A 13 12.93 16.87 -17.07
C ASN A 13 12.26 17.25 -15.74
N GLN A 14 11.51 18.35 -15.72
CA GLN A 14 10.77 18.76 -14.53
C GLN A 14 9.69 17.74 -14.17
N LYS A 15 8.93 17.23 -15.16
CA LYS A 15 7.93 16.19 -14.94
C LYS A 15 8.55 14.89 -14.43
N LEU A 16 9.68 14.46 -15.01
CA LEU A 16 10.42 13.28 -14.54
C LEU A 16 10.83 13.41 -13.07
N ARG A 17 11.32 14.59 -12.65
CA ARG A 17 11.63 14.84 -11.24
C ARG A 17 10.40 14.69 -10.34
N SER A 18 9.26 15.26 -10.75
CA SER A 18 8.01 15.08 -10.00
C SER A 18 7.60 13.61 -9.88
N VAL A 19 7.73 12.84 -10.96
CA VAL A 19 7.42 11.39 -10.94
C VAL A 19 8.35 10.64 -9.99
N PHE A 20 9.64 10.94 -9.98
CA PHE A 20 10.58 10.32 -9.03
C PHE A 20 10.22 10.62 -7.57
N GLU A 21 9.82 11.85 -7.26
CA GLU A 21 9.34 12.20 -5.92
C GLU A 21 8.08 11.42 -5.53
N GLU A 22 7.14 11.26 -6.47
CA GLU A 22 5.91 10.49 -6.24
C GLU A 22 6.20 9.00 -6.08
N GLN A 23 7.13 8.43 -6.85
CA GLN A 23 7.58 7.04 -6.71
C GLN A 23 8.23 6.80 -5.35
N ASP A 24 9.07 7.71 -4.85
CA ASP A 24 9.68 7.61 -3.52
C ASP A 24 8.63 7.65 -2.40
N ARG A 25 7.64 8.56 -2.52
CA ARG A 25 6.51 8.63 -1.59
C ARG A 25 5.66 7.36 -1.63
N ASN A 26 5.34 6.86 -2.82
CA ASN A 26 4.56 5.63 -2.99
C ASN A 26 5.32 4.42 -2.42
N GLN A 27 6.63 4.32 -2.64
CA GLN A 27 7.47 3.25 -2.08
C GLN A 27 7.51 3.30 -0.55
N SER A 28 7.65 4.50 0.03
CA SER A 28 7.59 4.70 1.48
C SER A 28 6.21 4.30 2.05
N ALA A 29 5.13 4.63 1.33
CA ALA A 29 3.78 4.26 1.72
C ALA A 29 3.54 2.74 1.63
N ILE A 30 4.12 2.06 0.63
CA ILE A 30 4.09 0.59 0.53
C ILE A 30 4.79 -0.05 1.72
N GLN A 31 5.98 0.41 2.11
CA GLN A 31 6.70 -0.12 3.27
C GLN A 31 5.92 0.09 4.58
N ALA A 32 5.31 1.27 4.76
CA ALA A 32 4.46 1.54 5.92
C ALA A 32 3.23 0.62 5.94
N GLN A 33 2.62 0.36 4.78
CA GLN A 33 1.50 -0.57 4.64
C GLN A 33 1.90 -2.02 4.95
N GLU A 34 3.07 -2.46 4.49
CA GLU A 34 3.60 -3.81 4.79
C GLU A 34 3.86 -3.99 6.29
N GLN A 35 4.39 -2.95 6.97
CA GLN A 35 4.56 -2.97 8.42
C GLN A 35 3.22 -3.04 9.14
N ALA A 36 2.23 -2.23 8.72
CA ALA A 36 0.90 -2.25 9.32
C ALA A 36 0.21 -3.61 9.17
N GLU A 37 0.39 -4.28 8.02
CA GLU A 37 -0.08 -5.65 7.80
C GLU A 37 0.59 -6.64 8.75
N ALA A 38 1.92 -6.57 8.89
CA ALA A 38 2.67 -7.44 9.79
C ALA A 38 2.21 -7.29 11.26
N ASP A 39 2.10 -6.05 11.73
CA ASP A 39 1.64 -5.72 13.08
C ASP A 39 0.21 -6.23 13.32
N PHE A 40 -0.67 -6.08 12.32
CA PHE A 40 -2.04 -6.57 12.38
C PHE A 40 -2.09 -8.10 12.49
N TYR A 41 -1.33 -8.83 11.67
CA TYR A 41 -1.31 -10.29 11.71
C TYR A 41 -0.72 -10.83 13.01
N GLU A 42 0.28 -10.15 13.58
CA GLU A 42 0.80 -10.48 14.92
C GLU A 42 -0.27 -10.29 16.00
N CYS A 43 -0.95 -9.13 16.00
CA CYS A 43 -2.03 -8.83 16.94
C CYS A 43 -3.17 -9.86 16.83
N ARG A 44 -3.58 -10.20 15.61
CA ARG A 44 -4.60 -11.20 15.32
C ARG A 44 -4.20 -12.59 15.84
N SER A 45 -2.95 -12.99 15.65
CA SER A 45 -2.45 -14.26 16.18
C SER A 45 -2.51 -14.31 17.71
N ARG A 46 -2.06 -13.24 18.37
CA ARG A 46 -2.14 -13.12 19.84
C ARG A 46 -3.57 -13.12 20.35
N ASN A 47 -4.48 -12.43 19.66
CA ASN A 47 -5.90 -12.37 19.99
C ASN A 47 -6.51 -13.78 19.96
N ARG A 48 -6.28 -14.53 18.88
CA ARG A 48 -6.74 -15.92 18.75
C ARG A 48 -6.25 -16.80 19.90
N LEU A 49 -4.96 -16.78 20.21
CA LEU A 49 -4.40 -17.58 21.30
C LEU A 49 -5.00 -17.23 22.67
N LEU A 50 -5.27 -15.94 22.90
CA LEU A 50 -5.90 -15.47 24.12
C LEU A 50 -7.34 -16.00 24.25
N PHE A 51 -8.14 -15.92 23.18
CA PHE A 51 -9.51 -16.46 23.19
C PHE A 51 -9.54 -17.98 23.31
N ASP A 52 -8.63 -18.70 22.65
CA ASP A 52 -8.51 -20.16 22.79
C ASP A 52 -8.27 -20.53 24.27
N ARG A 53 -7.40 -19.79 24.97
CA ARG A 53 -7.12 -19.99 26.40
C ARG A 53 -8.31 -19.65 27.29
N ILE A 54 -8.97 -18.50 27.05
CA ILE A 54 -10.10 -18.04 27.86
C ILE A 54 -11.27 -19.00 27.72
N LEU A 55 -11.63 -19.37 26.49
CA LEU A 55 -12.71 -20.31 26.23
C LEU A 55 -12.39 -21.69 26.78
N GLY A 56 -11.13 -22.14 26.66
CA GLY A 56 -10.67 -23.37 27.30
C GLY A 56 -10.75 -23.34 28.83
N THR A 57 -10.63 -22.17 29.47
CA THR A 57 -10.71 -22.03 30.94
C THR A 57 -12.16 -21.97 31.43
N TRP A 58 -13.00 -21.18 30.76
CA TRP A 58 -14.35 -20.86 31.21
C TRP A 58 -15.45 -21.75 30.59
N HIS A 59 -15.10 -22.81 29.86
CA HIS A 59 -16.06 -23.69 29.18
C HIS A 59 -17.11 -24.34 30.11
N GLY A 60 -16.80 -24.49 31.40
CA GLY A 60 -17.72 -25.05 32.40
C GLY A 60 -18.78 -24.06 32.91
N ASP A 61 -18.55 -22.76 32.73
CA ASP A 61 -19.49 -21.70 33.08
C ASP A 61 -20.24 -21.25 31.83
N ARG A 62 -21.54 -21.54 31.79
CA ARG A 62 -22.38 -21.25 30.61
C ARG A 62 -22.47 -19.76 30.29
N GLU A 63 -22.59 -18.90 31.29
CA GLU A 63 -22.76 -17.47 31.08
C GLU A 63 -21.45 -16.85 30.59
N MET A 64 -20.34 -17.18 31.25
CA MET A 64 -19.02 -16.69 30.86
C MET A 64 -18.57 -17.25 29.51
N SER A 65 -18.82 -18.53 29.24
CA SER A 65 -18.52 -19.13 27.93
C SER A 65 -19.30 -18.45 26.81
N GLN A 66 -20.59 -18.14 27.00
CA GLN A 66 -21.39 -17.45 26.00
C GLN A 66 -20.91 -16.02 25.79
N PHE A 67 -20.59 -15.30 26.86
CA PHE A 67 -20.05 -13.95 26.80
C PHE A 67 -18.78 -13.90 25.94
N PHE A 68 -17.79 -14.74 26.25
CA PHE A 68 -16.52 -14.75 25.50
C PHE A 68 -16.68 -15.23 24.06
N MET A 69 -17.60 -16.15 23.78
CA MET A 69 -17.90 -16.56 22.40
C MET A 69 -18.45 -15.39 21.57
N ASN A 70 -19.40 -14.63 22.12
CA ASN A 70 -19.96 -13.46 21.45
C ASN A 70 -18.88 -12.40 21.22
N THR A 71 -18.07 -12.10 22.25
CA THR A 71 -16.95 -11.15 22.12
C THR A 71 -15.93 -11.60 21.07
N TYR A 72 -15.65 -12.90 20.99
CA TYR A 72 -14.73 -13.43 19.98
C TYR A 72 -15.29 -13.30 18.57
N GLN A 73 -16.59 -13.55 18.38
CA GLN A 73 -17.26 -13.31 17.11
C GLN A 73 -17.19 -11.84 16.69
N ASP A 74 -17.45 -10.91 17.61
CA ASP A 74 -17.33 -9.46 17.36
C ASP A 74 -15.90 -9.09 16.95
N ALA A 75 -14.89 -9.61 17.66
CA ALA A 75 -13.49 -9.42 17.32
C ALA A 75 -13.17 -9.95 15.90
N GLN A 76 -13.65 -11.15 15.54
CA GLN A 76 -13.49 -11.72 14.21
C GLN A 76 -14.16 -10.87 13.11
N HIS A 77 -15.30 -10.24 13.40
CA HIS A 77 -15.94 -9.31 12.48
C HIS A 77 -15.09 -8.07 12.23
N ILE A 78 -14.51 -7.50 13.28
CA ILE A 78 -13.57 -6.38 13.17
C ILE A 78 -12.32 -6.79 12.40
N GLU A 79 -11.74 -7.96 12.70
CA GLU A 79 -10.56 -8.49 11.99
C GLU A 79 -10.79 -8.60 10.49
N ARG A 80 -11.96 -9.12 10.06
CA ARG A 80 -12.30 -9.23 8.63
C ARG A 80 -12.38 -7.86 7.97
N LYS A 81 -13.00 -6.89 8.64
CA LYS A 81 -13.11 -5.51 8.13
C LYS A 81 -11.73 -4.88 7.95
N VAL A 82 -10.87 -4.97 8.97
CA VAL A 82 -9.51 -4.43 8.91
C VAL A 82 -8.67 -5.14 7.85
N THR A 83 -8.81 -6.47 7.70
CA THR A 83 -8.13 -7.23 6.64
C THR A 83 -8.49 -6.67 5.26
N PHE A 84 -9.77 -6.46 4.99
CA PHE A 84 -10.23 -5.89 3.73
C PHE A 84 -9.73 -4.47 3.49
N GLU A 85 -9.69 -3.63 4.53
CA GLU A 85 -9.16 -2.27 4.44
C GLU A 85 -7.66 -2.25 4.10
N LEU A 86 -6.87 -3.14 4.72
CA LEU A 86 -5.45 -3.31 4.43
C LEU A 86 -5.22 -3.80 2.99
N GLU A 87 -5.94 -4.84 2.57
CA GLU A 87 -5.84 -5.40 1.20
C GLU A 87 -6.18 -4.34 0.13
N ASN A 88 -7.25 -3.57 0.33
CA ASN A 88 -7.62 -2.49 -0.59
C ASN A 88 -6.55 -1.40 -0.65
N LYS A 89 -5.99 -1.01 0.50
CA LYS A 89 -4.96 0.02 0.55
C LYS A 89 -3.70 -0.44 -0.18
N LYS A 90 -3.30 -1.70 0.03
CA LYS A 90 -2.19 -2.33 -0.69
C LYS A 90 -2.41 -2.34 -2.20
N GLU A 91 -3.57 -2.81 -2.67
CA GLU A 91 -3.87 -2.84 -4.10
C GLU A 91 -3.83 -1.43 -4.72
N THR A 92 -4.37 -0.43 -4.00
CA THR A 92 -4.34 0.98 -4.43
C THR A 92 -2.90 1.47 -4.61
N LEU A 93 -2.02 1.21 -3.63
CA LEU A 93 -0.61 1.62 -3.69
C LEU A 93 0.14 0.90 -4.82
N LEU A 94 -0.12 -0.39 -5.02
CA LEU A 94 0.50 -1.18 -6.10
C LEU A 94 0.01 -0.76 -7.48
N LYS A 95 -1.23 -0.29 -7.60
CA LYS A 95 -1.75 0.33 -8.82
C LYS A 95 -1.06 1.66 -9.08
N GLU A 96 -0.99 2.55 -8.09
CA GLU A 96 -0.29 3.84 -8.21
C GLU A 96 1.18 3.64 -8.63
N ARG A 97 1.88 2.65 -8.07
CA ARG A 97 3.25 2.30 -8.49
C ARG A 97 3.34 1.93 -9.97
N ARG A 98 2.37 1.18 -10.49
CA ARG A 98 2.30 0.81 -11.92
C ARG A 98 2.07 2.05 -12.78
N ASP A 99 1.09 2.86 -12.41
CA ASP A 99 0.74 4.10 -13.12
C ASP A 99 1.93 5.08 -13.18
N LEU A 100 2.69 5.21 -12.08
CA LEU A 100 3.90 6.04 -12.01
C LEU A 100 5.03 5.51 -12.90
N ASN A 101 5.23 4.19 -12.96
CA ASN A 101 6.22 3.57 -13.83
C ASN A 101 5.85 3.75 -15.31
N ASP A 102 4.58 3.57 -15.67
CA ASP A 102 4.10 3.81 -17.03
C ASP A 102 4.32 5.27 -17.45
N LEU A 103 4.08 6.22 -16.53
CA LEU A 103 4.32 7.64 -16.75
C LEU A 103 5.82 7.96 -16.90
N GLU A 104 6.67 7.39 -16.06
CA GLU A 104 8.13 7.52 -16.17
C GLU A 104 8.63 7.03 -17.54
N ASN A 105 8.17 5.86 -17.98
CA ASN A 105 8.53 5.28 -19.27
C ASN A 105 8.11 6.17 -20.44
N ALA A 106 6.88 6.72 -20.39
CA ALA A 106 6.38 7.63 -21.42
C ALA A 106 7.21 8.92 -21.50
N LEU A 107 7.53 9.53 -20.35
CA LEU A 107 8.35 10.74 -20.28
C LEU A 107 9.80 10.48 -20.73
N SER A 108 10.38 9.34 -20.34
CA SER A 108 11.73 8.94 -20.75
C SER A 108 11.80 8.73 -22.27
N TYR A 109 10.78 8.11 -22.86
CA TYR A 109 10.68 7.95 -24.30
C TYR A 109 10.59 9.32 -25.01
N GLN A 110 9.74 10.23 -24.52
CA GLN A 110 9.63 11.59 -25.04
C GLN A 110 10.98 12.33 -24.97
N GLN A 111 11.68 12.23 -23.85
CA GLN A 111 12.99 12.85 -23.66
C GLN A 111 14.01 12.35 -24.70
N GLN A 112 14.03 11.04 -24.98
CA GLN A 112 14.91 10.45 -25.98
C GLN A 112 14.59 10.93 -27.41
N GLN A 113 13.31 11.08 -27.75
CA GLN A 113 12.90 11.62 -29.05
C GLN A 113 13.41 13.05 -29.24
N LEU A 114 13.17 13.92 -28.25
CA LEU A 114 13.65 15.31 -28.27
C LEU A 114 15.18 15.37 -28.36
N ALA A 115 15.89 14.50 -27.64
CA ALA A 115 17.36 14.44 -27.71
C ALA A 115 17.87 14.02 -29.10
N ARG A 116 17.15 13.16 -29.81
CA ARG A 116 17.49 12.79 -31.20
C ARG A 116 17.26 13.96 -32.16
N GLU A 117 16.17 14.71 -31.98
CA GLU A 117 15.87 15.91 -32.78
C GLU A 117 16.87 17.05 -32.55
N VAL A 118 17.49 17.13 -31.37
CA VAL A 118 18.59 18.08 -31.11
C VAL A 118 19.87 17.70 -31.86
N ASN A 119 20.10 16.40 -32.07
CA ASN A 119 21.31 15.86 -32.69
C ASN A 119 21.22 15.64 -34.21
N ALA A 120 20.02 15.78 -34.79
CA ALA A 120 19.75 15.71 -36.22
C ALA A 120 19.88 17.10 -36.88
#